data_AF-A0A2N5RCH8-F1
#
_entry.id   AF-A0A2N5RCH8-F1
#
_cell.length_a   1.000
_cell.length_b   1.000
_cell.length_c   1.000
_cell.angle_alpha   90.00
_cell.angle_beta   90.00
_cell.angle_gamma   90.00
#
_symmetry.space_group_name_H-M   'P 1'
#
loop_
_entity.id
_entity.type
_entity.pdbx_description
1 polymer ?
#
loop_
_entity_poly.entity_id
_entity_poly.type
_entity_poly.pdbx_seq_one_letter_code
_entity_poly.pdbx_strand_id
1 'polypeptide(L)'
;MNEERRKKEELIERIIKEKGEEAFPKLIELLEDEDPEVKEIVAEVFYRFGDKAREFLFNEIQKRREKGFEKNDITNLYIVDILGDLGEKRMKNILYELMEKYDSEEALLVIYEALAKIGEGEVFLPELEYLMFEDSYRKELCEQVAMVLAHIPNEKSLKILLRSLKSNEFSEDQKEFFRKAVEMILYKKPELASLIDENERKEMGL
;
A
#
# COMPACT_ATOMS: atom_id res chain seq x y z
N MET A 1 10.79 24.81 -1.77
CA MET A 1 10.68 23.74 -0.75
C MET A 1 10.23 24.40 0.54
N ASN A 2 9.12 23.96 1.15
CA ASN A 2 8.60 24.53 2.40
C ASN A 2 9.58 24.27 3.57
N GLU A 3 9.65 25.17 4.54
CA GLU A 3 10.56 25.11 5.69
C GLU A 3 10.36 23.83 6.52
N GLU A 4 9.11 23.42 6.69
CA GLU A 4 8.70 22.20 7.39
C GLU A 4 9.29 20.94 6.72
N ARG A 5 9.12 20.82 5.39
CA ARG A 5 9.73 19.72 4.61
C ARG A 5 11.25 19.69 4.74
N ARG A 6 11.91 20.85 4.83
CA ARG A 6 13.37 20.91 5.06
C ARG A 6 13.74 20.41 6.46
N LYS A 7 13.01 20.81 7.50
CA LYS A 7 13.26 20.35 8.88
C LYS A 7 13.07 18.83 9.00
N LYS A 8 12.03 18.30 8.37
CA LYS A 8 11.78 16.85 8.28
C LYS A 8 12.95 16.12 7.62
N GLU A 9 13.40 16.62 6.46
CA GLU A 9 14.55 16.06 5.74
C GLU A 9 15.85 16.07 6.57
N GLU A 10 16.13 17.19 7.25
CA GLU A 10 17.29 17.33 8.14
C GLU A 10 17.23 16.34 9.32
N LEU A 11 16.04 16.10 9.87
CA LEU A 11 15.83 15.13 10.94
C LEU A 11 16.09 13.69 10.47
N ILE A 12 15.53 13.29 9.32
CA ILE A 12 15.75 11.97 8.73
C ILE A 12 17.25 11.74 8.48
N GLU A 13 17.92 12.71 7.86
CA GLU A 13 19.35 12.64 7.59
C GLU A 13 20.18 12.51 8.86
N ARG A 14 19.77 13.21 9.94
CA ARG A 14 20.45 13.12 11.23
C ARG A 14 20.26 11.73 11.87
N ILE A 15 19.05 11.18 11.83
CA ILE A 15 18.78 9.81 12.33
C ILE A 15 19.68 8.81 11.59
N ILE A 16 19.74 8.89 10.26
CA ILE A 16 20.53 7.96 9.44
C ILE A 16 22.02 8.08 9.74
N LYS A 17 22.56 9.31 9.83
CA LYS A 17 24.00 9.53 10.03
C LYS A 17 24.48 9.26 11.45
N GLU A 18 23.68 9.65 12.45
CA GLU A 18 24.12 9.57 13.86
C GLU A 18 23.73 8.26 14.54
N LYS A 19 22.61 7.64 14.14
CA LYS A 19 22.10 6.42 14.78
C LYS A 19 22.21 5.18 13.91
N GLY A 20 22.15 5.32 12.58
CA GLY A 20 22.23 4.15 11.70
C GLY A 20 21.12 3.14 12.00
N GLU A 21 21.46 1.86 11.93
CA GLU A 21 20.57 0.72 12.25
C GLU A 21 20.23 0.63 13.75
N GLU A 22 21.00 1.26 14.64
CA GLU A 22 20.72 1.27 16.08
C GLU A 22 19.40 2.01 16.40
N ALA A 23 18.91 2.83 15.47
CA ALA A 23 17.61 3.49 15.60
C ALA A 23 16.42 2.52 15.46
N PHE A 24 16.60 1.37 14.79
CA PHE A 24 15.47 0.54 14.36
C PHE A 24 14.51 0.11 15.47
N PRO A 25 14.96 -0.36 16.66
CA PRO A 25 14.03 -0.70 17.73
C PRO A 25 13.18 0.49 18.18
N LYS A 26 13.78 1.69 18.26
CA LYS A 26 13.05 2.89 18.68
C LYS A 26 12.09 3.37 17.59
N LEU A 27 12.45 3.23 16.32
CA LEU A 27 11.58 3.55 15.21
C LEU A 27 10.34 2.65 15.17
N ILE A 28 10.46 1.37 15.53
CA ILE A 28 9.29 0.48 15.69
C ILE A 28 8.34 0.99 16.76
N GLU A 29 8.84 1.42 17.92
CA GLU A 29 7.99 2.00 18.97
C GLU A 29 7.26 3.27 18.50
N LEU A 30 7.89 4.06 17.63
CA LEU A 30 7.31 5.30 17.09
C LEU A 30 6.25 5.07 16.00
N LEU A 31 6.05 3.84 15.53
CA LEU A 31 4.92 3.53 14.64
C LEU A 31 3.56 3.60 15.37
N GLU A 32 3.58 3.58 16.71
CA GLU A 32 2.38 3.74 17.55
C GLU A 32 2.08 5.21 17.89
N ASP A 33 2.90 6.14 17.39
CA ASP A 33 2.71 7.57 17.67
C ASP A 33 1.40 8.08 17.06
N GLU A 34 0.72 8.97 17.78
CA GLU A 34 -0.53 9.58 17.33
C GLU A 34 -0.28 10.52 16.15
N ASP A 35 0.90 11.14 16.08
CA ASP A 35 1.27 12.09 15.04
C ASP A 35 1.56 11.37 13.70
N PRO A 36 0.77 11.63 12.63
CA PRO A 36 1.04 11.09 11.31
C PRO A 36 2.42 11.49 10.75
N GLU A 37 2.94 12.68 11.09
CA GLU A 37 4.24 13.13 10.60
C GLU A 37 5.39 12.28 11.19
N VAL A 38 5.27 11.87 12.45
CA VAL A 38 6.24 10.97 13.10
C VAL A 38 6.29 9.62 12.37
N LYS A 39 5.13 9.04 12.07
CA LYS A 39 5.03 7.76 11.36
C LYS A 39 5.58 7.85 9.93
N GLU A 40 5.32 8.96 9.24
CA GLU A 40 5.87 9.22 7.91
C GLU A 40 7.41 9.36 7.94
N ILE A 41 7.98 10.00 8.96
CA ILE A 41 9.43 10.06 9.18
C ILE A 41 9.99 8.65 9.40
N VAL A 42 9.33 7.84 10.22
CA VAL A 42 9.76 6.46 10.49
C VAL A 42 9.81 5.64 9.20
N ALA A 43 8.74 5.67 8.39
CA ALA A 43 8.68 4.96 7.12
C ALA A 43 9.79 5.41 6.16
N GLU A 44 9.98 6.73 6.00
CA GLU A 44 11.02 7.30 5.14
C GLU A 44 12.44 6.89 5.58
N VAL A 45 12.69 6.84 6.89
CA VAL A 45 13.96 6.31 7.41
C VAL A 45 14.13 4.85 6.99
N PHE A 46 13.12 4.00 7.19
CA PHE A 46 13.21 2.59 6.79
C PHE A 46 13.42 2.43 5.27
N TYR A 47 12.72 3.19 4.43
CA TYR A 47 12.92 3.16 2.98
C TYR A 47 14.35 3.52 2.57
N ARG A 48 14.96 4.53 3.21
CA ARG A 48 16.36 4.91 2.94
C ARG A 48 17.38 3.85 3.35
N PHE A 49 17.07 3.03 4.35
CA PHE A 49 17.91 1.90 4.72
C PHE A 49 17.73 0.67 3.81
N GLY A 50 16.65 0.61 3.02
CA GLY A 50 16.44 -0.41 1.99
C GLY A 50 16.54 -1.83 2.54
N ASP A 51 17.43 -2.64 1.96
CA ASP A 51 17.61 -4.06 2.32
C ASP A 51 17.89 -4.29 3.81
N LYS A 52 18.60 -3.37 4.47
CA LYS A 52 18.89 -3.49 5.91
C LYS A 52 17.63 -3.36 6.75
N ALA A 53 16.79 -2.38 6.42
CA ALA A 53 15.48 -2.25 7.03
C ALA A 53 14.60 -3.47 6.71
N ARG A 54 14.62 -3.95 5.46
CA ARG A 54 13.85 -5.13 5.05
C ARG A 54 14.17 -6.35 5.92
N GLU A 55 15.45 -6.70 6.08
CA GLU A 55 15.83 -7.84 6.92
C GLU A 55 15.47 -7.63 8.41
N PHE A 56 15.67 -6.41 8.94
CA PHE A 56 15.29 -6.11 10.32
C PHE A 56 13.77 -6.26 10.55
N LEU A 57 12.97 -5.61 9.70
CA LEU A 57 11.51 -5.60 9.79
C LEU A 57 10.93 -7.01 9.61
N PHE A 58 11.50 -7.81 8.70
CA PHE A 58 11.09 -9.20 8.52
C PHE A 58 11.35 -10.04 9.78
N ASN A 59 12.52 -9.87 10.41
CA ASN A 59 12.81 -10.54 11.68
C ASN A 59 11.91 -10.06 12.81
N GLU A 60 11.55 -8.77 12.83
CA GLU A 60 10.64 -8.22 13.84
C GLU A 60 9.22 -8.79 13.71
N ILE A 61 8.66 -8.81 12.50
CA ILE A 61 7.32 -9.39 12.30
C ILE A 61 7.29 -10.90 12.58
N GLN A 62 8.38 -11.64 12.32
CA GLN A 62 8.49 -13.06 12.73
C GLN A 62 8.47 -13.21 14.25
N LYS A 63 9.20 -12.39 15.00
CA LYS A 63 9.16 -12.44 16.47
C LYS A 63 7.76 -12.13 17.01
N ARG A 64 7.06 -11.17 16.40
CA ARG A 64 5.68 -10.84 16.75
C ARG A 64 4.74 -12.01 16.45
N ARG A 65 4.90 -12.67 15.30
CA ARG A 65 4.19 -13.90 14.94
C ARG A 65 4.40 -15.03 15.96
N GLU A 66 5.64 -15.28 16.38
CA GLU A 66 5.99 -16.31 17.37
C GLU A 66 5.32 -16.09 18.73
N LYS A 67 5.14 -14.81 19.13
CA LYS A 67 4.41 -14.44 20.35
C LYS A 67 2.89 -14.53 20.21
N GLY A 68 2.40 -14.59 18.96
CA GLY A 68 0.99 -14.50 18.61
C GLY A 68 0.60 -13.04 18.38
N PHE A 69 0.09 -12.75 17.17
CA PHE A 69 -0.39 -11.42 16.83
C PHE A 69 -1.56 -10.98 17.71
N GLU A 70 -1.47 -9.76 18.21
CA GLU A 70 -2.57 -9.08 18.88
C GLU A 70 -3.62 -8.63 17.87
N LYS A 71 -4.88 -8.56 18.31
CA LYS A 71 -5.99 -8.15 17.44
C LYS A 71 -5.90 -6.65 17.16
N ASN A 72 -6.05 -6.26 15.89
CA ASN A 72 -6.05 -4.87 15.44
C ASN A 72 -4.77 -4.06 15.81
N ASP A 73 -3.61 -4.72 15.92
CA ASP A 73 -2.34 -4.04 16.20
C ASP A 73 -1.85 -3.25 14.97
N ILE A 74 -1.93 -1.92 15.03
CA ILE A 74 -1.58 -1.04 13.90
C ILE A 74 -0.09 -1.12 13.53
N THR A 75 0.79 -1.46 14.46
CA THR A 75 2.23 -1.55 14.22
C THR A 75 2.54 -2.65 13.22
N ASN A 76 1.80 -3.77 13.26
CA ASN A 76 1.97 -4.83 12.27
C ASN A 76 1.59 -4.37 10.87
N LEU A 77 0.55 -3.53 10.72
CA LEU A 77 0.13 -2.98 9.42
C LEU A 77 1.24 -2.10 8.83
N TYR A 78 1.82 -1.20 9.62
CA TYR A 78 2.94 -0.38 9.16
C TYR A 78 4.17 -1.20 8.78
N ILE A 79 4.52 -2.21 9.59
CA ILE A 79 5.65 -3.09 9.27
C ILE A 79 5.43 -3.80 7.93
N VAL A 80 4.25 -4.38 7.70
CA VAL A 80 4.01 -5.13 6.47
C VAL A 80 3.83 -4.25 5.23
N ASP A 81 3.32 -3.03 5.39
CA ASP A 81 3.26 -2.06 4.29
C ASP A 81 4.66 -1.68 3.81
N ILE A 82 5.54 -1.31 4.75
CA ILE A 82 6.95 -0.99 4.45
C ILE A 82 7.66 -2.20 3.84
N LEU A 83 7.46 -3.40 4.39
CA LEU A 83 8.00 -4.63 3.82
C LEU A 83 7.48 -4.93 2.41
N GLY A 84 6.22 -4.59 2.13
CA GLY A 84 5.60 -4.71 0.81
C GLY A 84 6.32 -3.83 -0.21
N ASP A 85 6.55 -2.56 0.13
CA ASP A 85 7.30 -1.61 -0.72
C ASP A 85 8.75 -2.04 -0.94
N LEU A 86 9.37 -2.63 0.09
CA LEU A 86 10.72 -3.19 0.02
C LEU A 86 10.77 -4.56 -0.68
N GLY A 87 9.62 -5.11 -1.12
CA GLY A 87 9.52 -6.34 -1.90
C GLY A 87 9.78 -7.63 -1.13
N GLU A 88 9.48 -7.66 0.17
CA GLU A 88 9.75 -8.82 1.03
C GLU A 88 8.80 -9.99 0.76
N LYS A 89 9.19 -10.91 -0.12
CA LYS A 89 8.31 -12.03 -0.51
C LYS A 89 8.14 -13.12 0.56
N ARG A 90 9.04 -13.22 1.55
CA ARG A 90 8.97 -14.26 2.59
C ARG A 90 7.76 -14.08 3.52
N MET A 91 7.12 -12.91 3.53
CA MET A 91 6.01 -12.61 4.44
C MET A 91 4.65 -13.12 3.97
N LYS A 92 4.53 -13.81 2.82
CA LYS A 92 3.25 -14.31 2.29
C LYS A 92 2.36 -14.95 3.36
N ASN A 93 2.86 -15.96 4.06
CA ASN A 93 2.07 -16.67 5.08
C ASN A 93 1.76 -15.79 6.30
N ILE A 94 2.63 -14.83 6.61
CA ILE A 94 2.42 -13.87 7.70
C ILE A 94 1.23 -12.97 7.37
N LEU A 95 1.14 -12.49 6.13
CA LEU A 95 0.03 -11.63 5.68
C LEU A 95 -1.32 -12.35 5.80
N TYR A 96 -1.41 -13.61 5.37
CA TYR A 96 -2.63 -14.41 5.54
C TYR A 96 -3.01 -14.58 7.02
N GLU A 97 -2.05 -14.82 7.91
CA GLU A 97 -2.32 -14.92 9.35
C GLU A 97 -2.74 -13.59 9.97
N LEU A 98 -2.18 -12.47 9.48
CA LEU A 98 -2.57 -11.14 9.93
C LEU A 98 -4.00 -10.81 9.53
N MET A 99 -4.49 -11.21 8.35
CA MET A 99 -5.88 -10.97 7.95
C MET A 99 -6.89 -11.46 8.98
N GLU A 100 -6.61 -12.59 9.64
CA GLU A 100 -7.48 -13.15 10.70
C GLU A 100 -7.51 -12.30 11.99
N LYS A 101 -6.69 -11.26 12.08
CA LYS A 101 -6.54 -10.37 13.25
C LYS A 101 -7.16 -9.00 13.07
N TYR A 102 -7.71 -8.70 11.88
CA TYR A 102 -8.37 -7.43 11.60
C TYR A 102 -9.81 -7.64 11.16
N ASP A 103 -10.68 -6.74 11.61
CA ASP A 103 -12.10 -6.75 11.22
C ASP A 103 -12.47 -5.62 10.25
N SER A 104 -11.61 -4.60 10.09
CA SER A 104 -11.92 -3.42 9.27
C SER A 104 -11.37 -3.55 7.85
N GLU A 105 -12.16 -3.12 6.87
CA GLU A 105 -11.78 -3.20 5.45
C GLU A 105 -10.56 -2.33 5.14
N GLU A 106 -10.39 -1.20 5.83
CA GLU A 106 -9.20 -0.35 5.69
C GLU A 106 -7.93 -1.09 6.08
N ALA A 107 -7.96 -1.86 7.17
CA ALA A 107 -6.81 -2.64 7.61
C ALA A 107 -6.54 -3.82 6.67
N LEU A 108 -7.61 -4.47 6.19
CA LEU A 108 -7.48 -5.55 5.20
C LEU A 108 -6.93 -5.04 3.88
N LEU A 109 -7.29 -3.83 3.44
CA LEU A 109 -6.75 -3.21 2.23
C LEU A 109 -5.24 -3.00 2.29
N VAL A 110 -4.68 -2.62 3.45
CA VAL A 110 -3.21 -2.56 3.65
C VAL A 110 -2.58 -3.94 3.44
N ILE A 111 -3.21 -5.00 3.95
CA ILE A 111 -2.72 -6.37 3.79
C ILE A 111 -2.85 -6.85 2.34
N TYR A 112 -3.95 -6.53 1.66
CA TYR A 112 -4.14 -6.80 0.24
C TYR A 112 -3.12 -6.06 -0.62
N GLU A 113 -2.79 -4.82 -0.27
CA GLU A 113 -1.77 -4.03 -0.95
C GLU A 113 -0.39 -4.67 -0.79
N ALA A 114 -0.01 -5.06 0.43
CA ALA A 114 1.24 -5.77 0.69
C ALA A 114 1.32 -7.09 -0.08
N LEU A 115 0.22 -7.87 -0.13
CA LEU A 115 0.11 -9.10 -0.93
C LEU A 115 0.26 -8.80 -2.43
N ALA A 116 -0.37 -7.75 -2.94
CA ALA A 116 -0.24 -7.31 -4.33
C ALA A 116 1.19 -6.91 -4.68
N LYS A 117 1.85 -6.11 -3.83
CA LYS A 117 3.26 -5.67 -4.00
C LYS A 117 4.23 -6.85 -4.08
N ILE A 118 3.97 -7.96 -3.36
CA ILE A 118 4.81 -9.17 -3.43
C ILE A 118 4.39 -10.18 -4.51
N GLY A 119 3.31 -9.91 -5.25
CA GLY A 119 2.83 -10.74 -6.37
C GLY A 119 1.80 -11.81 -6.00
N GLU A 120 1.14 -11.68 -4.85
CA GLU A 120 0.16 -12.63 -4.30
C GLU A 120 -1.26 -12.04 -4.22
N GLY A 121 -1.48 -10.85 -4.80
CA GLY A 121 -2.75 -10.12 -4.69
C GLY A 121 -3.88 -10.61 -5.61
N GLU A 122 -3.58 -11.36 -6.68
CA GLU A 122 -4.57 -11.70 -7.72
C GLU A 122 -5.79 -12.50 -7.18
N VAL A 123 -5.58 -13.29 -6.13
CA VAL A 123 -6.65 -14.06 -5.49
C VAL A 123 -7.75 -13.18 -4.88
N PHE A 124 -7.44 -11.93 -4.53
CA PHE A 124 -8.38 -10.99 -3.89
C PHE A 124 -9.13 -10.09 -4.88
N LEU A 125 -8.98 -10.31 -6.19
CA LEU A 125 -9.70 -9.50 -7.18
C LEU A 125 -11.24 -9.54 -7.04
N PRO A 126 -11.89 -10.67 -6.70
CA PRO A 126 -13.32 -10.67 -6.41
C PRO A 126 -13.70 -9.74 -5.25
N GLU A 127 -12.94 -9.77 -4.16
CA GLU A 127 -13.14 -8.95 -2.96
C GLU A 127 -12.90 -7.47 -3.26
N LEU A 128 -11.82 -7.13 -3.98
CA LEU A 128 -11.55 -5.76 -4.42
C LEU A 128 -12.63 -5.23 -5.37
N GLU A 129 -13.16 -6.07 -6.25
CA GLU A 129 -14.28 -5.71 -7.13
C GLU A 129 -15.56 -5.45 -6.31
N TYR A 130 -15.84 -6.25 -5.28
CA TYR A 130 -16.95 -6.02 -4.36
C TYR A 130 -16.78 -4.70 -3.59
N LEU A 131 -15.60 -4.44 -3.01
CA LEU A 131 -15.31 -3.20 -2.30
C LEU A 131 -15.42 -1.95 -3.18
N MET A 132 -15.11 -2.08 -4.48
CA MET A 132 -15.23 -0.98 -5.43
C MET A 132 -16.69 -0.64 -5.78
N PHE A 133 -17.59 -1.62 -5.90
CA PHE A 133 -18.91 -1.40 -6.52
C PHE A 133 -20.12 -1.73 -5.64
N GLU A 134 -20.00 -2.67 -4.71
CA GLU A 134 -21.14 -3.23 -3.96
C GLU A 134 -21.12 -2.81 -2.48
N ASP A 135 -19.94 -2.52 -1.93
CA ASP A 135 -19.81 -2.17 -0.51
C ASP A 135 -20.49 -0.83 -0.16
N SER A 136 -21.03 -0.76 1.07
CA SER A 136 -21.66 0.45 1.59
C SER A 136 -20.69 1.61 1.78
N TYR A 137 -19.42 1.33 2.03
CA TYR A 137 -18.32 2.29 2.22
C TYR A 137 -17.44 2.44 0.97
N ARG A 138 -17.93 2.00 -0.20
CA ARG A 138 -17.13 2.02 -1.44
C ARG A 138 -16.58 3.40 -1.79
N LYS A 139 -17.24 4.49 -1.42
CA LYS A 139 -16.77 5.85 -1.76
C LYS A 139 -15.56 6.24 -0.93
N GLU A 140 -15.52 5.79 0.32
CA GLU A 140 -14.43 5.99 1.26
C GLU A 140 -13.25 5.08 0.92
N LEU A 141 -13.50 3.87 0.42
CA LEU A 141 -12.46 2.86 0.15
C LEU A 141 -11.92 2.87 -1.29
N CYS A 142 -12.64 3.43 -2.27
CA CYS A 142 -12.33 3.26 -3.69
C CYS A 142 -10.91 3.67 -4.10
N GLU A 143 -10.35 4.72 -3.49
CA GLU A 143 -8.98 5.17 -3.79
C GLU A 143 -7.94 4.15 -3.34
N GLN A 144 -8.13 3.56 -2.16
CA GLN A 144 -7.27 2.48 -1.66
C GLN A 144 -7.43 1.21 -2.49
N VAL A 145 -8.68 0.83 -2.83
CA VAL A 145 -8.93 -0.31 -3.72
C VAL A 145 -8.23 -0.10 -5.07
N ALA A 146 -8.30 1.10 -5.64
CA ALA A 146 -7.60 1.43 -6.88
C ALA A 146 -6.08 1.30 -6.76
N MET A 147 -5.49 1.67 -5.62
CA MET A 147 -4.07 1.46 -5.35
C MET A 147 -3.72 -0.03 -5.36
N VAL A 148 -4.47 -0.87 -4.64
CA VAL A 148 -4.24 -2.32 -4.63
C VAL A 148 -4.31 -2.90 -6.04
N LEU A 149 -5.33 -2.51 -6.83
CA LEU A 149 -5.49 -2.94 -8.22
C LEU A 149 -4.32 -2.50 -9.10
N ALA A 150 -3.74 -1.33 -8.88
CA ALA A 150 -2.54 -0.85 -9.58
C ALA A 150 -1.28 -1.69 -9.29
N HIS A 151 -1.26 -2.41 -8.17
CA HIS A 151 -0.24 -3.39 -7.82
C HIS A 151 -0.50 -4.79 -8.39
N ILE A 152 -1.65 -5.02 -9.05
CA ILE A 152 -2.00 -6.27 -9.73
C ILE A 152 -2.17 -5.99 -11.24
N PRO A 153 -1.09 -5.81 -12.02
CA PRO A 153 -1.17 -5.39 -13.42
C PRO A 153 -1.62 -6.54 -14.35
N ASN A 154 -2.91 -6.86 -14.32
CA ASN A 154 -3.55 -7.82 -15.20
C ASN A 154 -4.80 -7.23 -15.88
N GLU A 155 -5.37 -7.98 -16.81
CA GLU A 155 -6.57 -7.56 -17.58
C GLU A 155 -7.77 -7.29 -16.67
N LYS A 156 -7.97 -8.08 -15.61
CA LYS A 156 -9.12 -7.93 -14.72
C LYS A 156 -9.03 -6.63 -13.91
N SER A 157 -7.88 -6.33 -13.31
CA SER A 157 -7.66 -5.07 -12.59
C SER A 157 -7.86 -3.85 -13.49
N LEU A 158 -7.32 -3.91 -14.72
CA LEU A 158 -7.53 -2.86 -15.71
C LEU A 158 -9.02 -2.65 -16.01
N LYS A 159 -9.76 -3.72 -16.26
CA LYS A 159 -11.21 -3.65 -16.55
C LYS A 159 -12.02 -3.09 -15.38
N ILE A 160 -11.66 -3.43 -14.14
CA ILE A 160 -12.29 -2.88 -12.94
C ILE A 160 -12.12 -1.36 -12.91
N LEU A 161 -10.88 -0.87 -13.07
CA LEU A 161 -10.59 0.58 -13.06
C LEU A 161 -11.25 1.33 -14.22
N LEU A 162 -11.24 0.77 -15.43
CA LEU A 162 -11.91 1.37 -16.60
C LEU A 162 -13.43 1.46 -16.39
N ARG A 163 -14.04 0.44 -15.76
CA ARG A 163 -15.46 0.49 -15.36
C ARG A 163 -15.70 1.58 -14.32
N SER A 164 -14.79 1.76 -13.36
CA SER A 164 -14.88 2.83 -12.36
C SER A 164 -14.81 4.22 -13.00
N LEU A 165 -13.95 4.44 -14.01
CA LEU A 165 -13.88 5.71 -14.75
C LEU A 165 -15.20 6.06 -15.47
N LYS A 166 -15.86 5.06 -16.05
CA LYS A 166 -17.16 5.19 -16.74
C LYS A 166 -18.35 5.35 -15.79
N SER A 167 -18.17 5.09 -14.49
CA SER A 167 -19.25 5.15 -13.52
C SER A 167 -19.59 6.60 -13.17
N ASN A 168 -20.89 6.90 -13.11
CA ASN A 168 -21.40 8.18 -12.63
C ASN A 168 -21.46 8.27 -11.09
N GLU A 169 -21.07 7.20 -10.39
CA GLU A 169 -21.13 7.15 -8.92
C GLU A 169 -19.92 7.80 -8.23
N PHE A 170 -18.80 7.90 -8.95
CA PHE A 170 -17.55 8.45 -8.43
C PHE A 170 -17.36 9.91 -8.84
N SER A 171 -16.75 10.70 -7.96
CA SER A 171 -16.39 12.08 -8.24
C SER A 171 -15.25 12.17 -9.27
N GLU A 172 -15.05 13.34 -9.87
CA GLU A 172 -13.90 13.52 -10.78
C GLU A 172 -12.55 13.41 -10.04
N ASP A 173 -12.48 13.80 -8.77
CA ASP A 173 -11.29 13.61 -7.93
C ASP A 173 -10.96 12.11 -7.79
N GLN A 174 -11.95 11.28 -7.46
CA GLN A 174 -11.80 9.82 -7.39
C GLN A 174 -11.40 9.23 -8.74
N LYS A 175 -11.98 9.72 -9.84
CA LYS A 175 -11.59 9.30 -11.19
C LYS A 175 -10.15 9.68 -11.53
N GLU A 176 -9.61 10.78 -11.01
CA GLU A 176 -8.19 11.11 -11.16
C GLU A 176 -7.28 10.02 -10.56
N PHE A 177 -7.63 9.51 -9.36
CA PHE A 177 -6.93 8.36 -8.78
C PHE A 177 -7.02 7.11 -9.65
N PHE A 178 -8.19 6.82 -10.22
CA PHE A 178 -8.35 5.67 -11.11
C PHE A 178 -7.53 5.82 -12.39
N ARG A 179 -7.43 7.03 -12.97
CA ARG A 179 -6.56 7.29 -14.13
C ARG A 179 -5.10 7.00 -13.80
N LYS A 180 -4.60 7.50 -12.66
CA LYS A 180 -3.24 7.22 -12.19
C LYS A 180 -3.00 5.71 -11.97
N ALA A 181 -3.98 5.01 -11.40
CA ALA A 181 -3.91 3.55 -11.22
C ALA A 181 -3.83 2.82 -12.58
N VAL A 182 -4.62 3.24 -13.58
CA VAL A 182 -4.53 2.69 -14.94
C VAL A 182 -3.15 2.98 -15.56
N GLU A 183 -2.65 4.21 -15.45
CA GLU A 183 -1.31 4.57 -15.93
C GLU A 183 -0.22 3.69 -15.30
N MET A 184 -0.31 3.41 -13.99
CA MET A 184 0.59 2.50 -13.29
C MET A 184 0.52 1.07 -13.83
N ILE A 185 -0.68 0.55 -14.10
CA ILE A 185 -0.86 -0.77 -14.71
C ILE A 185 -0.21 -0.80 -16.10
N LEU A 186 -0.47 0.21 -16.94
CA LEU A 186 0.07 0.28 -18.30
C LEU A 186 1.58 0.49 -18.32
N TYR A 187 2.13 1.23 -17.36
CA TYR A 187 3.58 1.36 -17.21
C TYR A 187 4.23 0.01 -16.88
N LYS A 188 3.63 -0.76 -15.96
CA LYS A 188 4.13 -2.10 -15.59
C LYS A 188 3.89 -3.15 -16.68
N LYS A 189 2.79 -3.03 -17.43
CA LYS A 189 2.35 -4.00 -18.44
C LYS A 189 1.78 -3.31 -19.69
N PRO A 190 2.64 -2.72 -20.55
CA PRO A 190 2.22 -1.92 -21.70
C PRO A 190 1.34 -2.64 -22.72
N GLU A 191 1.45 -3.97 -22.83
CA GLU A 191 0.63 -4.78 -23.73
C GLU A 191 -0.87 -4.69 -23.41
N LEU A 192 -1.25 -4.36 -22.18
CA LEU A 192 -2.67 -4.20 -21.82
C LEU A 192 -3.31 -2.97 -22.49
N ALA A 193 -2.52 -2.03 -23.02
CA ALA A 193 -3.05 -0.86 -23.74
C ALA A 193 -3.85 -1.25 -25.00
N SER A 194 -3.65 -2.45 -25.55
CA SER A 194 -4.44 -2.96 -26.67
C SER A 194 -5.89 -3.29 -26.28
N LEU A 195 -6.19 -3.39 -24.99
CA LEU A 195 -7.52 -3.70 -24.47
C LEU A 195 -8.39 -2.46 -24.24
N ILE A 196 -7.82 -1.26 -24.44
CA ILE A 196 -8.46 0.02 -24.17
C ILE A 196 -9.11 0.57 -25.43
N ASP A 197 -10.42 0.77 -25.37
CA ASP A 197 -11.22 1.33 -26.47
C ASP A 197 -11.03 2.86 -26.64
N GLU A 198 -11.52 3.43 -27.74
CA GLU A 198 -11.35 4.87 -28.03
C GLU A 198 -12.08 5.78 -27.01
N ASN A 199 -13.19 5.33 -26.45
CA ASN A 199 -13.92 6.10 -25.44
C ASN A 199 -13.16 6.06 -24.11
N GLU A 200 -12.59 4.92 -23.74
CA GLU A 200 -11.74 4.76 -22.55
C GLU A 200 -10.47 5.60 -22.65
N ARG A 201 -9.89 5.74 -23.84
CA ARG A 201 -8.76 6.66 -24.07
C ARG A 201 -9.14 8.11 -23.77
N LYS A 202 -10.33 8.54 -24.21
CA LYS A 202 -10.87 9.89 -23.91
C LYS A 202 -11.07 10.09 -22.41
N GLU A 203 -11.61 9.08 -21.71
CA GLU A 203 -11.78 9.13 -20.25
C GLU A 203 -10.44 9.29 -19.51
N MET A 204 -9.33 8.76 -20.05
CA MET A 204 -7.99 8.95 -19.50
C MET A 204 -7.31 10.27 -19.91
N GLY A 205 -7.93 11.06 -20.81
CA GLY A 205 -7.30 12.27 -21.36
C GLY A 205 -6.18 12.00 -22.36
N LEU A 206 -6.19 10.83 -23.02
CA LEU A 206 -5.22 10.40 -24.04
C LEU A 206 -5.72 10.61 -25.47
#